data_AF-A0A7F8RBX5-F1
#
_entry.id   AF-A0A7F8RBX5-F1
#
_cell.length_a   1.000
_cell.length_b   1.000
_cell.length_c   1.000
_cell.angle_alpha   90.00
_cell.angle_beta   90.00
_cell.angle_gamma   90.00
#
_symmetry.space_group_name_H-M   'P 1'
#
loop_
_entity.id
_entity.type
_entity.pdbx_description
1 polymer ?
#
loop_
_entity_poly.entity_id
_entity_poly.type
_entity_poly.pdbx_seq_one_letter_code
_entity_poly.pdbx_strand_id
1 'polypeptide(L)'
;MTDLVAVWDVALSDGVHKIEFEHGTTSGKRVVYVDGKEEVRKEWMFKLVGKETFCVGAAKTKATINIDAVSGFAYEYTLEINGKSLKKYMENRSKTTNTWVLHLDGEDFRVVLGK
;
A
#
# COMPACT_ATOMS: atom_id res chain seq x y z
N MET A 1 1.43 3.54 -12.39
CA MET A 1 1.17 3.22 -10.97
C MET A 1 0.90 4.49 -10.18
N THR A 2 -0.30 5.07 -10.29
CA THR A 2 -0.70 6.24 -9.48
C THR A 2 -1.13 5.84 -8.07
N ASP A 3 -1.59 4.59 -7.88
CA ASP A 3 -2.22 4.13 -6.64
C ASP A 3 -1.34 3.11 -5.88
N LEU A 4 -0.03 3.04 -6.15
CA LEU A 4 0.88 2.15 -5.43
C LEU A 4 1.00 2.60 -3.97
N VAL A 5 0.56 1.75 -3.04
CA VAL A 5 0.49 2.05 -1.60
C VAL A 5 1.50 1.24 -0.78
N ALA A 6 1.93 0.08 -1.27
CA ALA A 6 2.89 -0.76 -0.54
C ALA A 6 3.77 -1.59 -1.47
N VAL A 7 5.00 -1.81 -1.02
CA VAL A 7 5.99 -2.70 -1.64
C VAL A 7 6.67 -3.50 -0.54
N TRP A 8 6.77 -4.81 -0.74
CA TRP A 8 7.49 -5.73 0.13
C TRP A 8 8.46 -6.57 -0.69
N ASP A 9 9.69 -6.70 -0.21
CA ASP A 9 10.64 -7.70 -0.69
C ASP A 9 10.66 -8.85 0.32
N VAL A 10 10.31 -10.06 -0.12
CA VAL A 10 10.18 -11.24 0.74
C VAL A 10 11.13 -12.33 0.28
N ALA A 11 11.98 -12.81 1.19
CA ALA A 11 12.81 -13.98 0.96
C ALA A 11 12.01 -15.27 1.21
N LEU A 12 11.84 -16.07 0.17
CA LEU A 12 11.26 -17.42 0.19
C LEU A 12 12.33 -18.46 -0.17
N SER A 13 11.96 -19.74 -0.15
CA SER A 13 12.86 -20.85 -0.48
C SER A 13 13.43 -20.78 -1.90
N ASP A 14 12.69 -20.18 -2.83
CA ASP A 14 13.01 -20.07 -4.25
C ASP A 14 13.59 -18.71 -4.67
N GLY A 15 13.80 -17.81 -3.72
CA GLY A 15 14.44 -16.52 -3.97
C GLY A 15 13.79 -15.35 -3.25
N VAL A 16 14.22 -14.15 -3.60
CA VAL A 16 13.59 -12.91 -3.15
C VAL A 16 12.52 -12.51 -4.16
N HIS A 17 11.29 -12.35 -3.68
CA HIS A 17 10.15 -11.93 -4.47
C HIS A 17 9.71 -10.52 -4.10
N LYS A 18 9.42 -9.71 -5.12
CA LYS A 18 8.88 -8.36 -4.95
C LYS A 18 7.36 -8.40 -5.06
N ILE A 19 6.69 -7.91 -4.03
CA ILE A 19 5.23 -7.81 -3.97
C ILE A 19 4.85 -6.34 -3.96
N GLU A 20 4.01 -5.93 -4.89
CA GLU A 20 3.54 -4.55 -5.04
C GLU A 20 2.02 -4.53 -4.93
N PHE A 21 1.49 -3.53 -4.21
CA PHE A 21 0.06 -3.40 -4.00
C PHE A 21 -0.43 -2.00 -4.37
N GLU A 22 -1.38 -1.95 -5.31
CA GLU A 22 -2.16 -0.77 -5.62
C GLU A 22 -3.50 -0.79 -4.88
N HIS A 23 -3.87 0.33 -4.26
CA HIS A 23 -5.18 0.52 -3.66
C HIS A 23 -5.73 1.91 -3.97
N GLY A 24 -6.75 1.99 -4.81
CA GLY A 24 -7.44 3.23 -5.15
C GLY A 24 -8.54 3.53 -4.15
N THR A 25 -8.37 4.52 -3.27
CA THR A 25 -9.35 4.85 -2.22
C THR A 25 -10.62 5.52 -2.74
N THR A 26 -10.65 5.99 -3.99
CA THR A 26 -11.87 6.54 -4.63
C THR A 26 -12.73 5.44 -5.28
N SER A 27 -12.11 4.46 -5.95
CA SER A 27 -12.83 3.40 -6.68
C SER A 27 -12.88 2.05 -5.94
N GLY A 28 -12.09 1.90 -4.88
CA GLY A 28 -11.81 0.61 -4.24
C GLY A 28 -11.00 -0.34 -5.11
N LYS A 29 -10.32 0.16 -6.16
CA LYS A 29 -9.46 -0.64 -7.03
C LYS A 29 -8.38 -1.32 -6.19
N ARG A 30 -8.13 -2.60 -6.42
CA ARG A 30 -7.01 -3.36 -5.83
C ARG A 30 -6.24 -4.09 -6.90
N VAL A 31 -4.91 -3.95 -6.92
CA VAL A 31 -4.06 -4.72 -7.82
C VAL A 31 -2.86 -5.25 -7.05
N VAL A 32 -2.60 -6.55 -7.16
CA VAL A 32 -1.42 -7.21 -6.58
C VAL A 32 -0.52 -7.63 -7.71
N TYR A 33 0.74 -7.22 -7.64
CA TYR A 33 1.80 -7.72 -8.51
C TYR A 33 2.80 -8.54 -7.70
N VAL A 34 3.24 -9.65 -8.28
CA VAL A 34 4.35 -10.49 -7.77
C VAL A 34 5.38 -10.56 -8.89
N ASP A 35 6.59 -10.07 -8.61
CA ASP A 35 7.70 -9.98 -9.58
C ASP A 35 7.30 -9.31 -10.90
N GLY A 36 6.51 -8.24 -10.80
CA GLY A 36 5.99 -7.48 -11.94
C GLY A 36 4.83 -8.16 -12.71
N LYS A 37 4.43 -9.37 -12.32
CA LYS A 37 3.26 -10.06 -12.88
C LYS A 37 2.02 -9.82 -12.02
N GLU A 38 0.92 -9.45 -12.66
CA GLU A 38 -0.37 -9.29 -12.00
C GLU A 38 -0.93 -10.64 -11.54
N GLU A 39 -1.22 -10.75 -10.25
CA GLU A 39 -1.83 -11.95 -9.64
C GLU A 39 -3.28 -11.70 -9.23
N VAL A 40 -3.64 -10.46 -8.89
CA VAL A 40 -5.01 -10.08 -8.51
C VAL A 40 -5.33 -8.72 -9.10
N ARG A 41 -6.53 -8.59 -9.68
CA ARG A 41 -7.12 -7.31 -10.05
C ARG A 41 -8.60 -7.24 -9.67
N LYS A 42 -8.94 -6.15 -8.99
CA LYS A 42 -10.31 -5.71 -8.72
C LYS A 42 -10.40 -4.28 -9.22
N GLU A 43 -11.17 -4.05 -10.27
CA GLU A 43 -11.23 -2.73 -10.90
C GLU A 43 -12.07 -1.74 -10.07
N TRP A 44 -13.09 -2.24 -9.38
CA TRP A 44 -13.97 -1.43 -8.56
C TRP A 44 -14.47 -2.22 -7.36
N MET A 45 -14.50 -1.59 -6.20
CA MET A 45 -15.13 -2.13 -5.00
C MET A 45 -15.71 -1.03 -4.12
N PHE A 46 -16.88 -1.28 -3.52
CA PHE A 46 -17.48 -0.34 -2.57
C PHE A 46 -16.74 -0.30 -1.22
N LYS A 47 -16.26 -1.46 -0.75
CA LYS A 47 -15.60 -1.58 0.56
C LYS A 47 -14.09 -1.43 0.41
N LEU A 48 -13.51 -0.45 1.10
CA LEU A 48 -12.07 -0.16 1.03
C LEU A 48 -11.22 -1.05 1.95
N VAL A 49 -11.75 -1.47 3.10
CA VAL A 49 -11.08 -2.42 4.00
C VAL A 49 -11.37 -3.88 3.63
N GLY A 50 -10.50 -4.82 4.03
CA GLY A 50 -10.66 -6.24 3.73
C GLY A 50 -9.33 -6.91 3.49
N LYS A 51 -9.32 -7.96 2.66
CA LYS A 51 -8.09 -8.70 2.35
C LYS A 51 -8.07 -9.25 0.94
N GLU A 52 -6.87 -9.42 0.40
CA GLU A 52 -6.61 -10.11 -0.86
C GLU A 52 -5.63 -11.26 -0.61
N THR A 53 -5.95 -12.45 -1.11
CA THR A 53 -5.14 -13.66 -0.95
C THR A 53 -4.63 -14.12 -2.31
N PHE A 54 -3.35 -14.44 -2.40
CA PHE A 54 -2.65 -14.81 -3.63
C PHE A 54 -1.48 -15.75 -3.33
N CYS A 55 -0.78 -16.20 -4.38
CA CYS A 55 0.35 -17.11 -4.28
C CYS A 55 1.65 -16.43 -4.73
N VAL A 56 2.76 -16.77 -4.09
CA VAL A 56 4.09 -16.21 -4.39
C VAL A 56 5.08 -17.34 -4.72
N GLY A 57 5.88 -17.13 -5.75
CA GLY A 57 6.96 -18.04 -6.14
C GLY A 57 6.49 -19.37 -6.75
N ALA A 58 7.46 -20.20 -7.12
CA ALA A 58 7.26 -21.53 -7.70
C ALA A 58 6.56 -22.49 -6.73
N ALA A 59 6.82 -22.35 -5.43
CA ALA A 59 6.18 -23.15 -4.38
C ALA A 59 4.71 -22.76 -4.12
N LYS A 60 4.18 -21.73 -4.80
CA LYS A 60 2.84 -21.19 -4.58
C LYS A 60 2.56 -20.90 -3.11
N THR A 61 3.53 -20.26 -2.46
CA THR A 61 3.42 -19.91 -1.05
C THR A 61 2.25 -18.94 -0.86
N LYS A 62 1.30 -19.32 -0.01
CA LYS A 62 0.10 -18.50 0.24
C LYS A 62 0.47 -17.20 0.96
N ALA A 63 0.07 -16.08 0.40
CA ALA A 63 0.21 -14.75 0.96
C ALA A 63 -1.15 -14.07 1.10
N THR A 64 -1.30 -13.17 2.06
CA THR A 64 -2.51 -12.36 2.22
C THR A 64 -2.15 -10.93 2.57
N ILE A 65 -2.70 -9.97 1.84
CA ILE A 65 -2.63 -8.56 2.18
C ILE A 65 -3.92 -8.19 2.91
N ASN A 66 -3.80 -7.72 4.15
CA ASN A 66 -4.89 -7.14 4.92
C ASN A 66 -4.87 -5.61 4.78
N ILE A 67 -6.05 -5.03 4.67
CA ILE A 67 -6.31 -3.60 4.57
C ILE A 67 -7.20 -3.20 5.73
N ASP A 68 -6.62 -2.47 6.68
CA ASP A 68 -7.28 -2.04 7.90
C ASP A 68 -7.42 -0.52 7.91
N ALA A 69 -8.58 -0.03 8.35
CA ALA A 69 -8.75 1.40 8.60
C ALA A 69 -8.06 1.77 9.91
N VAL A 70 -7.30 2.85 9.89
CA VAL A 70 -6.67 3.44 11.08
C VAL A 70 -7.18 4.87 11.30
N SER A 71 -6.77 5.50 12.40
CA SER A 71 -7.21 6.87 12.71
C SER A 71 -6.81 7.87 11.62
N GLY A 72 -7.58 8.95 11.49
CA GLY A 72 -7.27 10.03 10.54
C GLY A 72 -7.63 9.74 9.09
N PHE A 73 -8.62 8.88 8.82
CA PHE A 73 -9.07 8.48 7.47
C PHE A 73 -8.00 7.73 6.65
N ALA A 74 -7.04 7.10 7.33
CA ALA A 74 -5.92 6.40 6.74
C ALA A 74 -6.10 4.88 6.72
N TYR A 75 -5.26 4.20 5.93
CA TYR A 75 -5.25 2.74 5.81
C TYR A 75 -3.86 2.16 6.16
N GLU A 76 -3.87 1.04 6.89
CA GLU A 76 -2.70 0.19 7.13
C GLU A 76 -2.77 -1.01 6.19
N TYR A 77 -1.61 -1.38 5.62
CA TYR A 77 -1.45 -2.54 4.76
C TYR A 77 -0.51 -3.54 5.41
N THR A 78 -0.99 -4.75 5.66
CA THR A 78 -0.19 -5.81 6.29
C THR A 78 -0.09 -7.01 5.36
N LEU A 79 1.13 -7.39 4.99
CA LEU A 79 1.38 -8.64 4.27
C LEU A 79 1.61 -9.78 5.25
N GLU A 80 0.82 -10.83 5.16
CA GLU A 80 0.99 -12.09 5.89
C GLU A 80 1.47 -13.19 4.97
N ILE A 81 2.61 -13.80 5.30
CA ILE A 81 3.20 -14.90 4.53
C ILE A 81 4.02 -15.81 5.47
N ASN A 82 3.85 -17.13 5.34
CA ASN A 82 4.50 -18.13 6.21
C ASN A 82 4.31 -17.87 7.73
N GLY A 83 3.14 -17.38 8.13
CA GLY A 83 2.83 -17.05 9.53
C GLY A 83 3.57 -15.81 10.07
N LYS A 84 4.27 -15.06 9.21
CA LYS A 84 4.91 -13.78 9.55
C LYS A 84 4.11 -12.62 8.97
N SER A 85 4.00 -11.55 9.72
CA SER A 85 3.32 -10.32 9.31
C SER A 85 4.33 -9.21 9.07
N LEU A 86 4.30 -8.61 7.88
CA LEU A 86 5.12 -7.48 7.46
C LEU A 86 4.22 -6.27 7.27
N LYS A 87 4.19 -5.39 8.29
CA LYS A 87 3.37 -4.19 8.27
C LYS A 87 4.02 -3.11 7.42
N LYS A 88 3.23 -2.45 6.57
CA LYS A 88 3.59 -1.18 5.95
C LYS A 88 2.62 -0.09 6.36
N TYR A 89 3.17 0.85 7.11
CA TYR A 89 2.54 2.14 7.37
C TYR A 89 2.85 3.03 6.18
N MET A 90 1.94 3.08 5.21
CA MET A 90 2.02 4.05 4.12
C MET A 90 0.61 4.53 3.80
N GLU A 91 0.14 5.49 4.58
CA GLU A 91 -0.53 6.61 3.96
C GLU A 91 0.44 7.78 3.97
N ASN A 92 1.19 7.90 2.87
CA ASN A 92 2.12 8.99 2.69
C ASN A 92 1.29 10.27 2.62
N ARG A 93 1.25 11.03 3.71
CA ARG A 93 0.74 12.41 3.74
C ARG A 93 1.36 13.27 2.63
N SER A 94 2.53 12.87 2.11
CA SER A 94 3.20 13.49 0.96
C SER A 94 2.50 13.27 -0.40
N LYS A 95 1.62 12.28 -0.55
CA LYS A 95 0.88 12.04 -1.81
C LYS A 95 -0.45 12.80 -1.89
N THR A 96 -1.00 13.20 -0.74
CA THR A 96 -2.29 13.90 -0.66
C THR A 96 -2.16 15.37 -0.27
N THR A 97 -0.95 15.82 0.12
CA THR A 97 -0.75 17.21 0.55
C THR A 97 0.36 17.90 -0.23
N ASN A 98 0.05 19.10 -0.71
CA ASN A 98 1.07 20.05 -1.15
C ASN A 98 1.53 20.81 0.10
N THR A 99 2.80 20.68 0.44
CA THR A 99 3.39 21.39 1.58
C THR A 99 4.40 22.42 1.09
N TRP A 100 4.32 23.64 1.60
CA TRP A 100 5.31 24.70 1.37
C TRP A 100 5.73 25.31 2.71
N VAL A 101 6.97 25.79 2.76
CA VAL A 101 7.46 26.61 3.86
C VAL A 101 7.52 28.05 3.36
N LEU A 102 6.75 28.93 3.99
CA LEU A 102 6.68 30.35 3.71
C LEU A 102 7.51 31.08 4.76
N HIS A 103 8.49 31.86 4.33
CA HIS A 103 9.27 32.70 5.23
C HIS A 103 8.66 34.11 5.20
N LEU A 104 8.15 34.58 6.34
CA LEU A 104 7.55 35.91 6.51
C LEU A 104 8.13 36.56 7.77
N ASP A 105 8.66 37.77 7.64
CA ASP A 105 9.23 38.55 8.75
C ASP A 105 10.26 37.80 9.63
N GLY A 106 11.00 36.88 9.03
CA GLY A 106 12.02 36.08 9.71
C GLY A 106 11.48 34.85 10.44
N GLU A 107 10.19 34.53 10.31
CA GLU A 107 9.56 33.31 10.82
C GLU A 107 9.15 32.34 9.70
N ASP A 108 9.26 31.05 10.02
CA ASP A 108 8.91 29.96 9.12
C ASP A 108 7.47 29.48 9.36
N PHE A 109 6.62 29.64 8.34
CA PHE A 109 5.24 29.16 8.35
C PHE A 109 5.10 27.94 7.44
N ARG A 110 4.64 26.83 8.00
CA ARG A 110 4.34 25.63 7.21
C ARG A 110 2.89 25.65 6.75
N VAL A 111 2.68 25.72 5.44
CA VAL A 111 1.35 25.56 4.84
C VAL A 111 1.21 24.15 4.31
N VAL A 112 0.10 23.50 4.66
CA VAL A 112 -0.24 22.15 4.22
C VAL A 112 -1.63 22.20 3.60
N LEU A 113 -1.72 22.03 2.28
CA LEU A 113 -2.98 21.87 1.60
C LEU A 113 -3.22 20.39 1.33
N GLY A 114 -4.28 19.82 1.90
CA GLY A 114 -4.81 18.52 1.51
C GLY A 114 -5.68 18.62 0.27
N LYS A 115 -5.68 17.57 -0.56
CA LYS A 115 -6.66 17.37 -1.63
C LYS A 115 -8.01 16.93 -1.09
#